data_AF-A0A952LHK0-F1
#
_entry.id   AF-A0A952LHK0-F1
#
_cell.length_a   1.000
_cell.length_b   1.000
_cell.length_c   1.000
_cell.angle_alpha   90.00
_cell.angle_beta   90.00
_cell.angle_gamma   90.00
#
_symmetry.space_group_name_H-M   'P 1'
#
loop_
_entity.id
_entity.type
_entity.pdbx_description
1 polymer ?
#
loop_
_entity_poly.entity_id
_entity_poly.type
_entity_poly.pdbx_seq_one_letter_code
_entity_poly.pdbx_strand_id
1 'polypeptide(L)'
;MKKSVSRKIFLIILGGSFIGAIFVAVLVFFLTSELRKSLIALIGSQILFLIPVFGIRKIINDTIIKKLRVVSQAMQEVSMGNLDYEIKVEKTGDELEELAEAFERMRISLKTIMEKLEKGEL
;
A
#
# COMPACT_ATOMS: atom_id res chain seq x y z
N MET A 1 -14.47 -12.55 4.53
CA MET A 1 -13.02 -12.23 4.46
C MET A 1 -12.80 -10.90 3.73
N LYS A 2 -12.36 -9.84 4.43
CA LYS A 2 -12.04 -8.54 3.81
C LYS A 2 -10.85 -8.73 2.85
N LYS A 3 -11.05 -8.54 1.54
CA LYS A 3 -9.97 -8.70 0.55
C LYS A 3 -8.91 -7.62 0.79
N SER A 4 -7.67 -8.01 1.09
CA SER A 4 -6.55 -7.09 1.28
C SER A 4 -6.29 -6.25 0.03
N VAL A 5 -6.17 -4.93 0.18
CA VAL A 5 -5.85 -3.99 -0.90
C VAL A 5 -4.50 -4.36 -1.55
N SER A 6 -3.52 -4.82 -0.76
CA SER A 6 -2.24 -5.36 -1.25
C SER A 6 -2.44 -6.46 -2.30
N ARG A 7 -3.39 -7.38 -2.04
CA ARG A 7 -3.66 -8.50 -2.95
C ARG A 7 -4.28 -8.01 -4.25
N LYS A 8 -5.15 -7.00 -4.22
CA LYS A 8 -5.73 -6.40 -5.44
C LYS A 8 -4.64 -5.73 -6.27
N ILE A 9 -3.80 -4.91 -5.65
CA ILE A 9 -2.69 -4.22 -6.32
C ILE A 9 -1.73 -5.24 -6.94
N PHE A 10 -1.35 -6.28 -6.19
CA PHE A 10 -0.49 -7.34 -6.72
C PHE A 10 -1.09 -8.03 -7.95
N LEU A 11 -2.38 -8.33 -7.96
CA LEU A 11 -3.05 -8.95 -9.10
C LEU A 11 -3.04 -8.04 -10.34
N ILE A 12 -3.22 -6.73 -10.15
CA ILE A 12 -3.16 -5.75 -11.26
C ILE A 12 -1.75 -5.72 -11.85
N ILE A 13 -0.72 -5.61 -11.00
CA ILE A 13 0.68 -5.56 -11.45
C ILE A 13 1.08 -6.88 -12.14
N LEU A 14 0.69 -8.03 -11.56
CA LEU A 14 0.97 -9.34 -12.14
C LEU A 14 0.29 -9.50 -13.51
N GLY A 15 -0.99 -9.09 -13.63
CA GLY A 15 -1.70 -9.11 -14.91
C GLY A 15 -1.02 -8.25 -15.98
N GLY A 16 -0.57 -7.05 -15.62
CA GLY A 16 0.20 -6.17 -16.51
C GLY A 16 1.52 -6.80 -16.98
N SER A 17 2.22 -7.52 -16.10
CA SER A 17 3.43 -8.27 -16.46
C SER A 17 3.16 -9.35 -17.51
N PHE A 18 2.06 -10.10 -17.39
CA PHE A 18 1.68 -11.12 -18.38
C PHE A 18 1.39 -10.50 -19.74
N ILE A 19 0.64 -9.39 -19.77
CA ILE A 19 0.35 -8.66 -21.01
C ILE A 19 1.65 -8.18 -21.66
N GLY A 20 2.58 -7.63 -20.87
CA GLY A 20 3.89 -7.20 -21.34
C GLY A 20 4.73 -8.36 -21.92
N ALA A 21 4.75 -9.51 -21.25
CA ALA A 21 5.49 -10.69 -21.74
C ALA A 21 4.92 -11.22 -23.05
N ILE A 22 3.58 -11.25 -23.19
CA ILE A 22 2.91 -11.59 -24.45
C ILE A 22 3.27 -10.60 -25.55
N PHE A 23 3.28 -9.30 -25.25
CA PHE A 23 3.66 -8.27 -26.22
C PHE A 23 5.10 -8.48 -26.74
N VAL A 24 6.05 -8.74 -25.85
CA VAL A 24 7.45 -9.06 -26.23
C VAL A 24 7.51 -10.31 -27.11
N ALA A 25 6.78 -11.37 -26.75
CA ALA A 25 6.75 -12.60 -27.51
C ALA A 25 6.18 -12.42 -28.93
N VAL A 26 5.08 -11.67 -29.05
CA VAL A 26 4.47 -11.33 -30.34
C VAL A 26 5.42 -10.49 -31.19
N LEU A 27 6.11 -9.52 -30.59
CA LEU A 27 7.11 -8.71 -31.28
C LEU A 27 8.25 -9.58 -31.83
N VAL A 28 8.79 -10.50 -31.01
CA VAL A 28 9.84 -11.44 -31.44
C VAL A 28 9.33 -12.35 -32.57
N PHE A 29 8.07 -12.76 -32.52
CA PHE A 29 7.46 -13.55 -33.60
C PHE A 29 7.41 -12.77 -34.92
N PHE A 30 6.99 -11.51 -34.90
CA PHE A 30 6.97 -10.68 -36.10
C PHE A 30 8.37 -10.40 -36.67
N LEU A 31 9.38 -10.26 -35.81
CA LEU A 31 10.76 -9.98 -36.26
C LEU A 31 11.48 -11.22 -36.78
N THR A 32 11.18 -12.40 -36.24
CA THR A 32 11.94 -13.62 -36.53
C THR A 32 11.17 -14.64 -37.35
N SER A 33 9.84 -14.56 -37.39
CA SER A 33 8.92 -15.58 -37.92
C SER A 33 9.14 -16.97 -37.31
N GLU A 34 9.78 -17.04 -36.14
CA GLU A 34 10.20 -18.28 -35.48
C GLU A 34 9.43 -18.48 -34.17
N LEU A 35 8.53 -19.47 -34.15
CA LEU A 35 7.72 -19.78 -32.98
C LEU A 35 8.58 -20.14 -31.76
N ARG A 36 9.66 -20.91 -31.97
CA ARG A 36 10.54 -21.36 -30.88
C ARG A 36 11.23 -20.19 -30.18
N LYS A 37 11.76 -19.23 -30.94
CA LYS A 37 12.41 -18.03 -30.36
C LYS A 37 11.40 -17.17 -29.60
N SER A 38 10.19 -17.06 -30.12
CA SER A 38 9.10 -16.31 -29.50
C SER A 38 8.66 -16.90 -28.17
N LEU A 39 8.55 -18.23 -28.08
CA LEU A 39 8.24 -18.94 -26.82
C LEU A 39 9.35 -18.77 -25.77
N ILE A 40 10.62 -18.84 -26.19
CA ILE A 40 11.76 -18.60 -25.30
C ILE A 40 11.74 -17.15 -24.78
N ALA A 41 11.46 -16.18 -25.66
CA ALA A 41 11.33 -14.77 -25.28
C ALA A 41 10.15 -14.53 -24.33
N LEU A 42 9.02 -15.20 -24.51
CA LEU A 42 7.88 -15.14 -23.60
C LEU A 42 8.26 -15.60 -22.20
N ILE A 43 8.85 -16.79 -22.09
CA ILE A 43 9.22 -17.37 -20.78
C ILE A 43 10.32 -16.52 -20.13
N GLY A 44 11.34 -16.13 -20.89
CA GLY A 44 12.45 -15.31 -20.39
C GLY A 44 11.99 -13.92 -19.90
N SER A 45 11.16 -13.23 -20.69
CA SER A 45 10.61 -11.93 -20.29
C SER A 45 9.64 -12.04 -19.11
N GLN A 46 8.85 -13.10 -19.02
CA GLN A 46 7.96 -13.32 -17.88
C GLN A 46 8.76 -13.50 -16.58
N ILE A 47 9.83 -14.31 -16.59
CA ILE A 47 10.70 -14.47 -15.42
C ILE A 47 11.34 -13.13 -15.04
N LEU A 48 11.80 -12.37 -16.03
CA LEU A 48 12.41 -11.06 -15.82
C LEU A 48 11.41 -10.06 -15.18
N PHE A 49 10.16 -10.03 -15.63
CA PHE A 49 9.13 -9.15 -15.08
C PHE A 49 8.67 -9.52 -13.67
N LEU A 50 8.91 -10.75 -13.19
CA LEU A 50 8.57 -11.09 -11.81
C LEU A 50 9.40 -10.28 -10.80
N ILE A 51 10.65 -9.92 -11.14
CA ILE A 51 11.54 -9.15 -10.25
C ILE A 51 10.89 -7.82 -9.83
N PRO A 52 10.50 -6.91 -10.75
CA PRO A 52 9.83 -5.67 -10.37
C PRO A 52 8.44 -5.92 -9.76
N VAL A 53 7.70 -6.97 -10.16
CA VAL A 53 6.39 -7.29 -9.56
C VAL A 53 6.52 -7.55 -8.05
N PHE A 54 7.48 -8.39 -7.63
CA PHE A 54 7.73 -8.65 -6.22
C PHE A 54 8.35 -7.45 -5.50
N GLY A 55 9.23 -6.71 -6.17
CA GLY A 55 9.83 -5.48 -5.64
C GLY A 55 8.78 -4.42 -5.30
N ILE A 56 7.92 -4.07 -6.26
CA ILE A 56 6.85 -3.08 -6.08
C ILE A 56 5.87 -3.52 -4.99
N ARG A 57 5.50 -4.82 -4.96
CA ARG A 57 4.63 -5.35 -3.89
C ARG A 57 5.23 -5.11 -2.50
N LYS A 58 6.52 -5.38 -2.33
CA LYS A 58 7.21 -5.18 -1.06
C LYS A 58 7.26 -3.70 -0.68
N ILE A 59 7.63 -2.84 -1.63
CA ILE A 59 7.68 -1.39 -1.44
C ILE A 59 6.32 -0.88 -0.97
N ILE A 60 5.23 -1.15 -1.70
CA ILE A 60 3.88 -0.68 -1.34
C ILE A 60 3.45 -1.19 0.04
N ASN A 61 3.77 -2.44 0.37
CA ASN A 61 3.43 -3.00 1.67
C ASN A 61 4.10 -2.22 2.80
N ASP A 62 5.39 -1.94 2.64
CA ASP A 62 6.22 -1.36 3.69
C ASP A 62 6.04 0.16 3.79
N THR A 63 5.86 0.86 2.67
CA THR A 63 5.75 2.33 2.64
C THR A 63 4.33 2.84 2.87
N ILE A 64 3.30 2.11 2.41
CA ILE A 64 1.90 2.57 2.48
C ILE A 64 1.09 1.73 3.45
N ILE A 65 0.98 0.42 3.20
CA ILE A 65 0.00 -0.43 3.89
C ILE A 65 0.33 -0.58 5.38
N LYS A 66 1.61 -0.72 5.72
CA LYS A 66 2.05 -0.82 7.11
C LYS A 66 1.77 0.47 7.88
N LYS A 67 2.14 1.63 7.33
CA LYS A 67 1.86 2.94 7.95
C LYS A 67 0.36 3.17 8.16
N LEU A 68 -0.45 2.89 7.14
CA LEU A 68 -1.90 3.02 7.24
C LEU A 68 -2.49 2.09 8.32
N ARG A 69 -1.92 0.90 8.50
CA ARG A 69 -2.33 -0.01 9.57
C ARG A 69 -2.01 0.55 10.95
N VAL A 70 -0.85 1.20 11.14
CA VAL A 70 -0.48 1.85 12.41
C VAL A 70 -1.49 2.95 12.75
N VAL A 71 -1.79 3.85 11.81
CA VAL A 71 -2.81 4.90 12.02
C VAL A 71 -4.18 4.30 12.30
N SER A 72 -4.60 3.29 11.52
CA SER A 72 -5.88 2.62 11.72
C SER A 72 -6.00 1.92 13.08
N GLN A 73 -4.91 1.36 13.60
CA GLN A 73 -4.90 0.73 14.92
C GLN A 73 -4.99 1.77 16.03
N ALA A 74 -4.23 2.86 15.92
CA ALA A 74 -4.30 3.96 16.88
C ALA A 74 -5.71 4.56 16.92
N MET A 75 -6.34 4.74 15.77
CA MET A 75 -7.73 5.22 15.70
C MET A 75 -8.74 4.24 16.30
N GLN A 76 -8.46 2.94 16.26
CA GLN A 76 -9.30 1.95 16.94
C GLN A 76 -9.24 2.12 18.46
N GLU A 77 -8.05 2.33 19.03
CA GLU A 77 -7.86 2.64 20.46
C GLU A 77 -8.59 3.92 20.85
N VAL A 78 -8.39 5.01 20.09
CA VAL A 78 -9.07 6.30 20.30
C VAL A 78 -10.59 6.13 20.26
N SER A 79 -11.12 5.34 19.32
CA SER A 79 -12.56 5.08 19.22
C SER A 79 -13.14 4.28 20.40
N MET A 80 -12.30 3.54 21.12
CA MET A 80 -12.68 2.80 22.33
C MET A 80 -12.55 3.66 23.60
N GLY A 81 -12.23 4.95 23.47
CA GLY A 81 -12.05 5.88 24.58
C GLY A 81 -10.64 5.93 25.15
N ASN A 82 -9.69 5.17 24.58
CA ASN A 82 -8.29 5.23 24.98
C ASN A 82 -7.60 6.45 24.32
N LEU A 83 -7.89 7.62 24.87
CA LEU A 83 -7.36 8.88 24.36
C LEU A 83 -5.90 9.12 24.74
N ASP A 84 -5.28 8.29 25.57
CA ASP A 84 -3.84 8.35 25.86
C ASP A 84 -2.98 7.66 24.80
N TYR A 85 -3.60 6.91 23.89
CA TYR A 85 -2.89 6.23 22.82
C TYR A 85 -2.49 7.22 21.72
N GLU A 86 -1.23 7.66 21.71
CA GLU A 86 -0.70 8.58 20.72
C GLU A 86 -0.56 7.95 19.33
N ILE A 87 -0.92 8.71 18.30
CA ILE A 87 -0.68 8.33 16.91
C ILE A 87 0.76 8.71 16.56
N LYS A 88 1.63 7.70 16.39
CA LYS A 88 3.02 7.94 15.98
C LYS A 88 3.08 8.51 14.57
N VAL A 89 3.37 9.80 14.47
CA VAL A 89 3.62 10.49 13.20
C VAL A 89 5.07 10.26 12.78
N GLU A 90 5.28 9.46 11.74
CA GLU A 90 6.58 9.34 11.09
C GLU A 90 6.79 10.54 10.16
N LYS A 91 7.97 11.17 10.23
CA LYS A 91 8.33 12.29 9.33
C LYS A 91 8.76 11.77 7.97
N THR A 92 7.85 11.74 7.01
CA THR A 92 8.07 11.18 5.67
C THR A 92 7.89 12.17 4.53
N GLY A 93 7.33 13.35 4.80
CA GLY A 93 7.09 14.43 3.84
C GLY A 93 6.05 14.08 2.78
N ASP A 94 5.21 13.08 3.05
CA ASP A 94 4.20 12.55 2.15
C ASP A 94 2.78 12.71 2.74
N GLU A 95 1.76 12.38 1.94
CA GLU A 95 0.35 12.50 2.34
C GLU A 95 -0.02 11.61 3.52
N LEU A 96 0.79 10.58 3.84
CA LEU A 96 0.58 9.71 4.98
C LEU A 96 1.02 10.37 6.29
N GLU A 97 2.06 11.20 6.27
CA GLU A 97 2.42 12.07 7.41
C GLU A 97 1.28 13.04 7.70
N GLU A 98 0.83 13.79 6.69
CA GLU A 98 -0.26 14.76 6.84
C GLU A 98 -1.54 14.12 7.40
N LEU A 99 -1.85 12.89 6.95
CA LEU A 99 -2.98 12.11 7.45
C LEU A 99 -2.80 11.73 8.92
N ALA A 100 -1.63 11.24 9.30
CA ALA A 100 -1.33 10.86 10.69
C ALA A 100 -1.41 12.07 11.62
N GLU A 101 -0.88 13.22 11.21
CA GLU A 101 -0.97 14.47 11.96
C GLU A 101 -2.42 14.95 12.13
N ALA A 102 -3.23 14.86 11.08
CA ALA A 102 -4.64 15.27 11.14
C ALA A 102 -5.42 14.43 12.17
N PHE A 103 -5.20 13.11 12.17
CA PHE A 103 -5.80 12.22 13.17
C PHE A 103 -5.28 12.47 14.58
N GLU A 104 -3.99 12.78 14.73
CA GLU A 104 -3.41 13.07 16.04
C GLU A 104 -3.99 14.36 16.63
N ARG A 105 -4.15 15.42 15.81
CA ARG A 105 -4.86 16.64 16.21
C ARG A 105 -6.30 16.34 16.65
N MET A 106 -6.98 15.43 15.96
CA MET A 106 -8.33 15.02 16.32
C MET A 106 -8.36 14.31 17.68
N ARG A 107 -7.44 13.37 17.94
CA ARG A 107 -7.30 12.71 19.25
C ARG A 107 -7.07 13.72 20.37
N ILE A 108 -6.13 14.65 20.19
CA ILE A 108 -5.81 15.68 21.19
C ILE A 108 -7.02 16.57 21.48
N SER A 109 -7.76 16.97 20.44
CA SER A 109 -8.97 17.76 20.58
C SER A 109 -10.03 17.03 21.41
N LEU A 110 -10.29 15.76 21.09
CA LEU A 110 -11.22 14.91 21.85
C LEU A 110 -10.79 14.77 23.31
N LYS A 111 -9.50 14.54 23.57
CA LYS A 111 -8.95 14.42 24.93
C LYS A 111 -9.18 15.69 25.72
N THR A 112 -8.87 16.85 25.13
CA THR A 112 -9.06 18.15 25.75
C THR A 112 -10.54 18.42 26.08
N ILE A 113 -11.45 18.07 25.17
CA ILE A 113 -12.89 18.23 25.40
C ILE A 113 -13.35 17.33 26.56
N MET A 114 -12.92 16.08 26.59
CA MET A 114 -13.28 15.15 27.68
C MET A 114 -12.73 15.60 29.03
N GLU A 115 -11.49 16.05 29.10
CA GLU A 115 -10.89 16.57 30.34
C GLU A 115 -11.62 17.82 30.86
N LYS A 116 -12.05 18.70 29.96
CA LYS A 116 -12.85 19.88 30.34
C LYS A 116 -14.24 19.50 30.83
N LEU A 117 -14.88 18.51 30.19
CA LEU A 117 -16.16 17.98 30.64
C LEU A 117 -16.05 17.38 32.05
N GLU A 118 -15.00 16.60 32.32
CA GLU A 118 -14.76 16.00 33.64
C GLU A 118 -14.51 17.04 34.73
N LYS A 119 -13.85 18.15 34.39
CA LYS A 119 -13.60 19.27 35.31
C LYS A 119 -14.81 20.21 35.48
N GLY A 120 -15.86 20.05 34.69
CA GLY A 120 -17.01 20.96 34.67
C GLY A 120 -16.68 22.35 34.12
N GLU A 121 -15.69 22.45 33.23
CA GLU A 121 -15.24 23.70 32.60
C GLU A 121 -15.95 24.00 31.26
N LEU A 122 -17.03 23.27 30.97
CA LEU A 122 -17.86 23.38 29.77
C LEU A 122 -19.33 23.61 30.13
#